data_AF-A0A4Y2SRV0-F1
#
_entry.id   AF-A0A4Y2SRV0-F1
#
_cell.length_a   1.000
_cell.length_b   1.000
_cell.length_c   1.000
_cell.angle_alpha   90.00
_cell.angle_beta   90.00
_cell.angle_gamma   90.00
#
_symmetry.space_group_name_H-M   'P 1'
#
loop_
_entity.id
_entity.type
_entity.pdbx_description
1 polymer ?
#
loop_
_entity_poly.entity_id
_entity_poly.type
_entity_poly.pdbx_seq_one_letter_code
_entity_poly.pdbx_strand_id
1 'polypeptide(L)'
;MTQFETEISPLDELIKKECLHYLKMYGTHFGTVEFYHRHGLFSEALEYIIQMKCDSDIFIEALFMPMLKNAQLTSLKHLIANTDPSLIIWSAYLFATCRHLERLRFPTVLYEIQLFMEDYARAAKSAINFYLAPAPCYKALFERQRHLHNAKKHYEKHLSYSRDTDPVTELWKKRKNIKRLSEKEVESYIQLITLQEEVSKFLKLCESQSNHSFLYEGELYSENKSKCPPTLFGNSQMKSEVVSMVLINAVNVDEGFELAIKILKTFNLNAQAILCKVGKDLVKIKQKQQIPHYLSCVKCLFLKMVKVDDVILECVSAVHSQGGDVEEIIKMLTSESNKINAYLMCAKLKSAYLLAIKLNSALDVRRIMIAAEQCGQESIQSICKKWLETKSMKLKTKETVPFK
;
A
#
# COMPACT_ATOMS: atom_id res chain seq x y z
N MET A 1 -26.16 1.87 -32.29
CA MET A 1 -26.09 1.94 -33.76
C MET A 1 -24.82 1.23 -34.19
N THR A 2 -24.80 0.03 -34.78
CA THR A 2 -25.79 -0.76 -35.53
C THR A 2 -25.62 -2.22 -35.14
N GLN A 3 -26.70 -2.88 -34.71
CA GLN A 3 -26.77 -4.33 -34.57
C GLN A 3 -26.81 -4.92 -35.98
N PHE A 4 -25.72 -5.53 -36.43
CA PHE A 4 -25.79 -6.53 -37.48
C PHE A 4 -26.05 -7.86 -36.78
N GLU A 5 -27.33 -8.17 -36.57
CA GLU A 5 -27.75 -9.55 -36.38
C GLU A 5 -27.50 -10.25 -37.72
N THR A 6 -26.37 -10.93 -37.85
CA THR A 6 -26.18 -11.91 -38.92
C THR A 6 -27.17 -13.04 -38.68
N GLU A 7 -28.30 -13.01 -39.39
CA GLU A 7 -29.21 -14.15 -39.52
C GLU A 7 -28.39 -15.34 -40.06
N ILE A 8 -28.13 -16.32 -39.18
CA ILE A 8 -27.44 -17.55 -39.55
C ILE A 8 -28.44 -18.39 -40.36
N SER A 9 -28.40 -18.26 -41.68
CA SER A 9 -29.14 -19.17 -42.56
C SER A 9 -28.57 -20.59 -42.41
N PRO A 10 -29.41 -21.62 -42.21
CA PRO A 10 -28.94 -23.00 -42.12
C PRO A 10 -28.30 -23.40 -43.45
N LEU A 11 -27.01 -23.69 -43.43
CA LEU A 11 -26.26 -24.14 -44.59
C LEU A 11 -26.73 -25.55 -44.98
N ASP A 12 -27.03 -25.77 -46.27
CA ASP A 12 -27.36 -27.09 -46.80
C ASP A 12 -26.25 -28.10 -46.45
N GLU A 13 -26.64 -29.29 -45.99
CA GLU A 13 -25.73 -30.32 -45.49
C GLU A 13 -24.75 -30.80 -46.57
N LEU A 14 -25.16 -30.74 -47.84
CA LEU A 14 -24.31 -31.12 -48.97
C LEU A 14 -23.23 -30.06 -49.24
N ILE A 15 -23.60 -28.79 -49.23
CA ILE A 15 -22.68 -27.65 -49.37
C ILE A 15 -21.72 -27.59 -48.17
N LYS A 16 -22.21 -27.86 -46.96
CA LYS A 16 -21.37 -28.00 -45.76
C LYS A 16 -20.28 -29.04 -45.95
N LYS A 17 -20.63 -30.24 -46.44
CA LYS A 17 -19.66 -31.34 -46.66
C LYS A 17 -18.62 -30.98 -47.73
N GLU A 18 -19.03 -30.33 -48.81
CA GLU A 18 -18.13 -29.90 -49.87
C GLU A 18 -17.17 -28.79 -49.40
N CYS A 19 -17.66 -27.75 -48.74
CA CYS A 19 -16.82 -26.71 -48.16
C CYS A 19 -15.82 -27.28 -47.14
N LEU A 20 -16.25 -28.20 -46.28
CA LEU A 20 -15.37 -28.86 -45.32
C LEU A 20 -14.34 -29.76 -46.01
N HIS A 21 -14.67 -30.37 -47.14
CA HIS A 21 -13.71 -31.15 -47.93
C HIS A 21 -12.59 -30.25 -48.48
N TYR A 22 -12.94 -29.12 -49.10
CA TYR A 22 -11.95 -28.17 -49.61
C TYR A 22 -11.12 -27.52 -48.50
N LEU A 23 -11.75 -27.16 -47.37
CA LEU A 23 -11.04 -26.61 -46.21
C LEU A 23 -10.06 -27.62 -45.59
N LYS A 24 -10.41 -28.90 -45.55
CA LYS A 24 -9.49 -29.95 -45.05
C LYS A 24 -8.33 -30.23 -46.00
N MET A 25 -8.57 -30.18 -47.31
CA MET A 25 -7.55 -30.50 -48.32
C MET A 25 -6.61 -29.32 -48.61
N TYR A 26 -7.11 -28.08 -48.57
CA TYR A 26 -6.39 -26.89 -49.04
C TYR A 26 -6.45 -25.69 -48.09
N GLY A 27 -7.28 -25.75 -47.05
CA GLY A 27 -7.48 -24.64 -46.12
C GLY A 27 -6.46 -24.58 -45.00
N THR A 28 -6.39 -23.42 -44.35
CA THR A 28 -5.64 -23.26 -43.10
C THR A 28 -6.49 -23.68 -41.91
N HIS A 29 -5.84 -24.04 -40.80
CA HIS A 29 -6.54 -24.31 -39.54
C HIS A 29 -7.37 -23.09 -39.08
N PHE A 30 -6.87 -21.87 -39.33
CA PHE A 30 -7.60 -20.63 -39.06
C PHE A 30 -8.90 -20.55 -39.88
N GLY A 31 -8.83 -20.72 -41.20
CA GLY A 31 -10.00 -20.64 -42.08
C GLY A 31 -11.04 -21.73 -41.77
N THR A 32 -10.60 -22.90 -41.34
CA THR A 32 -11.49 -23.99 -40.93
C THR A 32 -12.24 -23.66 -39.65
N VAL A 33 -11.57 -23.10 -38.64
CA VAL A 33 -12.20 -22.68 -37.38
C VAL A 33 -13.13 -21.48 -37.61
N GLU A 34 -12.72 -20.52 -38.43
CA GLU A 34 -13.53 -19.37 -38.78
C GLU A 34 -14.82 -19.77 -39.52
N PHE A 35 -14.74 -20.75 -40.43
CA PHE A 35 -15.90 -21.32 -41.10
C PHE A 35 -16.90 -21.89 -40.09
N TYR A 36 -16.44 -22.73 -39.16
CA TYR A 36 -17.31 -23.28 -38.12
C TYR A 36 -17.96 -22.19 -37.27
N HIS A 37 -17.20 -21.15 -36.88
CA HIS A 37 -17.73 -20.00 -36.13
C HIS A 37 -18.83 -19.26 -36.91
N ARG A 38 -18.59 -18.92 -38.19
CA ARG A 38 -19.56 -18.18 -39.03
C ARG A 38 -20.89 -18.92 -39.19
N HIS A 39 -20.86 -20.25 -39.16
CA HIS A 39 -22.05 -21.09 -39.26
C HIS A 39 -22.64 -21.51 -37.89
N GLY A 40 -22.12 -20.98 -36.77
CA GLY A 40 -22.63 -21.30 -35.43
C GLY A 40 -22.29 -22.70 -34.91
N LEU A 41 -21.35 -23.40 -35.56
CA LEU A 41 -20.94 -24.78 -35.26
C LEU A 41 -19.80 -24.79 -34.22
N PHE A 42 -20.09 -24.26 -33.03
CA PHE A 42 -19.07 -24.02 -32.01
C PHE A 42 -18.49 -25.31 -31.41
N SER A 43 -19.30 -26.37 -31.28
CA SER A 43 -18.84 -27.66 -30.76
C SER A 43 -17.82 -28.29 -31.70
N GLU A 44 -18.12 -28.29 -33.00
CA GLU A 44 -17.24 -28.83 -34.04
C GLU A 44 -15.94 -28.01 -34.18
N ALA A 45 -16.01 -26.69 -33.99
CA ALA A 45 -14.82 -25.85 -33.93
C ALA A 45 -13.89 -26.27 -32.78
N LEU A 46 -14.43 -26.49 -31.58
CA LEU A 46 -13.64 -26.88 -30.40
C LEU A 46 -13.05 -28.28 -30.56
N GLU A 47 -13.82 -29.24 -31.08
CA GLU A 47 -13.33 -30.60 -31.38
C GLU A 47 -12.19 -30.57 -32.39
N TYR A 48 -12.32 -29.78 -33.47
CA TYR A 48 -11.28 -29.64 -34.48
C TYR A 48 -9.97 -29.07 -33.89
N ILE A 49 -10.06 -28.06 -33.04
CA ILE A 49 -8.90 -27.45 -32.36
C ILE A 49 -8.17 -28.48 -31.50
N ILE A 50 -8.91 -29.34 -30.77
CA ILE A 50 -8.32 -30.40 -29.95
C ILE A 50 -7.67 -31.47 -30.83
N GLN A 51 -8.40 -31.98 -31.85
CA GLN A 51 -7.95 -33.08 -32.69
C GLN A 51 -6.68 -32.72 -33.48
N MET A 52 -6.66 -31.54 -34.09
CA MET A 52 -5.54 -31.06 -34.89
C MET A 52 -4.44 -30.39 -34.06
N LYS A 53 -4.64 -30.24 -32.74
CA LYS A 53 -3.72 -29.55 -31.81
C LYS A 53 -3.31 -28.17 -32.33
N CYS A 54 -4.29 -27.37 -32.74
CA CYS A 54 -4.05 -26.04 -33.30
C CYS A 54 -3.30 -25.13 -32.31
N ASP A 55 -2.56 -24.16 -32.84
CA ASP A 55 -1.88 -23.17 -32.00
C ASP A 55 -2.86 -22.33 -31.18
N SER A 56 -2.42 -21.85 -30.02
CA SER A 56 -3.29 -21.07 -29.12
C SER A 56 -3.77 -19.76 -29.73
N ASP A 57 -2.98 -19.14 -30.62
CA ASP A 57 -3.38 -17.92 -31.31
C ASP A 57 -4.56 -18.16 -32.26
N ILE A 58 -4.67 -19.36 -32.86
CA ILE A 58 -5.81 -19.73 -33.72
C ILE A 58 -7.08 -19.81 -32.88
N PHE A 59 -7.03 -20.44 -31.70
CA PHE A 59 -8.17 -20.46 -30.77
C PHE A 59 -8.58 -19.05 -30.34
N ILE A 60 -7.60 -18.18 -30.04
CA ILE A 60 -7.88 -16.82 -29.56
C ILE A 60 -8.52 -15.97 -30.66
N GLU A 61 -7.90 -15.90 -31.83
CA GLU A 61 -8.31 -14.98 -32.90
C GLU A 61 -9.50 -15.50 -33.72
N ALA A 62 -9.55 -16.82 -34.02
CA ALA A 62 -10.59 -17.38 -34.88
C ALA A 62 -11.88 -17.73 -34.13
N LEU A 63 -11.83 -17.94 -32.81
CA LEU A 63 -12.98 -18.40 -32.03
C LEU A 63 -13.27 -17.51 -30.81
N PHE A 64 -12.32 -17.37 -29.88
CA PHE A 64 -12.57 -16.68 -28.61
C PHE A 64 -12.92 -15.20 -28.79
N MET A 65 -12.12 -14.44 -29.55
CA MET A 65 -12.31 -13.01 -29.77
C MET A 65 -13.61 -12.70 -30.55
N PRO A 66 -13.96 -13.43 -31.62
CA PRO A 66 -15.26 -13.30 -32.28
C PRO A 66 -16.43 -13.58 -31.35
N MET A 67 -16.39 -14.66 -30.57
CA MET A 67 -17.46 -14.97 -29.60
C MET A 67 -17.55 -13.93 -28.48
N LEU A 68 -16.42 -13.35 -28.06
CA LEU A 68 -16.41 -12.25 -27.10
C LEU A 68 -17.11 -11.00 -27.67
N LYS A 69 -16.85 -10.64 -28.93
CA LYS A 69 -17.51 -9.51 -29.62
C LYS A 69 -19.01 -9.73 -29.75
N ASN A 70 -19.45 -10.98 -29.93
CA ASN A 70 -20.86 -11.34 -30.03
C ASN A 70 -21.55 -11.56 -28.66
N ALA A 71 -20.88 -11.26 -27.53
CA ALA A 71 -21.37 -11.49 -26.17
C ALA A 71 -21.74 -12.96 -25.85
N GLN A 72 -21.13 -13.92 -26.54
CA GLN A 72 -21.38 -15.36 -26.40
C GLN A 72 -20.38 -16.07 -25.47
N LEU A 73 -19.72 -15.33 -24.59
CA LEU A 73 -18.69 -15.86 -23.68
C LEU A 73 -19.23 -16.94 -22.74
N THR A 74 -20.45 -16.78 -22.25
CA THR A 74 -21.11 -17.77 -21.38
C THR A 74 -21.32 -19.10 -22.11
N SER A 75 -21.80 -19.05 -23.36
CA SER A 75 -21.98 -20.23 -24.20
C SER A 75 -20.64 -20.93 -24.48
N LEU A 76 -19.58 -20.17 -24.78
CA LEU A 76 -18.24 -20.72 -24.98
C LEU A 76 -17.72 -21.45 -23.73
N LYS A 77 -17.89 -20.86 -22.54
CA LYS A 77 -17.49 -21.51 -21.27
C LYS A 77 -18.23 -22.83 -21.04
N HIS A 78 -19.53 -22.86 -21.32
CA HIS A 78 -20.32 -24.09 -21.21
C HIS A 78 -19.84 -25.17 -22.18
N LEU A 79 -19.56 -24.81 -23.44
CA LEU A 79 -19.05 -25.76 -24.43
C LEU A 79 -17.68 -26.31 -24.04
N ILE A 80 -16.75 -25.44 -23.61
CA ILE A 80 -15.43 -25.82 -23.11
C ILE A 80 -15.55 -26.80 -21.93
N ALA A 81 -16.43 -26.49 -20.96
CA ALA A 81 -16.66 -27.33 -19.79
C ALA A 81 -17.34 -28.68 -20.12
N ASN A 82 -18.22 -28.72 -21.13
CA ASN A 82 -18.84 -29.96 -21.59
C ASN A 82 -17.83 -30.87 -22.29
N THR A 83 -16.90 -30.30 -23.05
CA THR A 83 -15.84 -31.07 -23.75
C THR A 83 -14.79 -31.60 -22.79
N ASP A 84 -14.36 -30.79 -21.82
CA ASP A 84 -13.40 -31.21 -20.79
C ASP A 84 -13.74 -30.54 -19.44
N PRO A 85 -14.50 -31.21 -18.56
CA PRO A 85 -14.84 -30.70 -17.23
C PRO A 85 -13.61 -30.44 -16.36
N SER A 86 -12.49 -31.13 -16.64
CA SER A 86 -11.25 -30.97 -15.89
C SER A 86 -10.39 -29.79 -16.36
N LEU A 87 -10.74 -29.15 -17.48
CA LEU A 87 -10.04 -28.03 -18.13
C LEU A 87 -8.52 -28.26 -18.34
N ILE A 88 -8.06 -29.52 -18.32
CA ILE A 88 -6.64 -29.86 -18.47
C ILE A 88 -6.21 -29.59 -19.92
N ILE A 89 -7.02 -30.02 -20.89
CA ILE A 89 -6.74 -29.85 -22.33
C ILE A 89 -6.77 -28.36 -22.68
N TRP A 90 -7.76 -27.64 -22.14
CA TRP A 90 -7.97 -26.22 -22.40
C TRP A 90 -6.98 -25.30 -21.67
N SER A 91 -6.25 -25.82 -20.68
CA SER A 91 -5.39 -25.00 -19.84
C SER A 91 -4.43 -24.12 -20.65
N ALA A 92 -3.68 -24.69 -21.61
CA ALA A 92 -2.73 -23.95 -22.44
C ALA A 92 -3.40 -22.80 -23.21
N TYR A 93 -4.54 -23.08 -23.85
CA TYR A 93 -5.33 -22.11 -24.59
C TYR A 93 -5.86 -20.99 -23.69
N LEU A 94 -6.47 -21.33 -22.56
CA LEU A 94 -7.04 -20.36 -21.63
C LEU A 94 -5.96 -19.46 -20.98
N PHE A 95 -4.76 -19.98 -20.72
CA PHE A 95 -3.63 -19.16 -20.26
C PHE A 95 -3.11 -18.22 -21.34
N ALA A 96 -3.04 -18.67 -22.59
CA ALA A 96 -2.70 -17.81 -23.72
C ALA A 96 -3.76 -16.71 -23.89
N THR A 97 -5.04 -17.04 -23.75
CA THR A 97 -6.15 -16.07 -23.74
C THR A 97 -6.00 -15.06 -22.61
N CYS A 98 -5.68 -15.49 -21.38
CA CYS A 98 -5.43 -14.57 -20.26
C CYS A 98 -4.31 -13.58 -20.59
N ARG A 99 -3.18 -14.06 -21.13
CA ARG A 99 -2.05 -13.20 -21.54
C ARG A 99 -2.47 -12.23 -22.65
N HIS A 100 -3.27 -12.68 -23.60
CA HIS A 100 -3.80 -11.85 -24.67
C HIS A 100 -4.72 -10.75 -24.13
N LEU A 101 -5.65 -11.08 -23.22
CA LEU A 101 -6.55 -10.13 -22.55
C LEU A 101 -5.80 -9.10 -21.68
N GLU A 102 -4.70 -9.51 -21.04
CA GLU A 102 -3.81 -8.61 -20.31
C GLU A 102 -3.18 -7.56 -21.24
N ARG A 103 -2.72 -7.97 -22.43
CA ARG A 103 -2.17 -7.05 -23.44
C ARG A 103 -3.22 -6.07 -23.95
N LEU A 104 -4.44 -6.55 -24.22
CA LEU A 104 -5.55 -5.73 -24.71
C LEU A 104 -6.20 -4.85 -23.64
N ARG A 105 -5.84 -5.00 -22.36
CA ARG A 105 -6.43 -4.27 -21.23
C ARG A 105 -7.94 -4.50 -21.10
N PHE A 106 -8.38 -5.75 -21.20
CA PHE A 106 -9.76 -6.17 -20.89
C PHE A 106 -9.85 -6.84 -19.51
N PRO A 107 -9.78 -6.08 -18.40
CA PRO A 107 -9.61 -6.66 -17.06
C PRO A 107 -10.87 -7.39 -16.56
N THR A 108 -12.08 -6.97 -16.95
CA THR A 108 -13.34 -7.62 -16.55
C THR A 108 -13.46 -9.03 -17.14
N VAL A 109 -13.18 -9.17 -18.44
CA VAL A 109 -13.20 -10.46 -19.14
C VAL A 109 -12.08 -11.37 -18.62
N LEU A 110 -10.89 -10.79 -18.40
CA LEU A 110 -9.77 -11.51 -17.80
C LEU A 110 -10.14 -12.09 -16.44
N TYR A 111 -10.78 -11.30 -15.57
CA TYR A 111 -11.23 -11.75 -14.27
C TYR A 111 -12.27 -12.88 -14.37
N GLU A 112 -13.22 -12.78 -15.31
CA GLU A 112 -14.22 -13.82 -15.55
C GLU A 112 -13.60 -15.15 -16.01
N ILE A 113 -12.61 -15.09 -16.91
CA ILE A 113 -11.87 -16.28 -17.37
C ILE A 113 -11.01 -16.87 -16.24
N GLN A 114 -10.35 -16.04 -15.43
CA GLN A 114 -9.58 -16.53 -14.28
C GLN A 114 -10.46 -17.28 -13.27
N LEU A 115 -11.69 -16.81 -13.04
CA LEU A 115 -12.66 -17.52 -12.21
C LEU A 115 -13.13 -18.83 -12.84
N PHE A 116 -13.37 -18.85 -14.14
CA PHE A 116 -13.75 -20.06 -14.87
C PHE A 116 -12.65 -21.13 -14.80
N MET A 117 -11.38 -20.73 -14.85
CA MET A 117 -10.23 -21.62 -14.71
C MET A 117 -9.95 -22.07 -13.27
N GLU A 118 -10.67 -21.51 -12.29
CA GLU A 118 -10.38 -21.65 -10.86
C GLU A 118 -8.95 -21.21 -10.48
N ASP A 119 -8.38 -20.24 -11.23
CA ASP A 119 -7.12 -19.58 -10.86
C ASP A 119 -7.41 -18.44 -9.90
N TYR A 120 -7.76 -18.82 -8.66
CA TYR A 120 -8.14 -17.89 -7.61
C TYR A 120 -7.03 -16.89 -7.25
N ALA A 121 -5.75 -17.26 -7.39
CA ALA A 121 -4.63 -16.38 -7.11
C ALA A 121 -4.56 -15.21 -8.12
N ARG A 122 -4.72 -15.49 -9.42
CA ARG A 122 -4.79 -14.42 -10.43
C ARG A 122 -6.09 -13.63 -10.33
N ALA A 123 -7.21 -14.30 -10.07
CA ALA A 123 -8.49 -13.63 -9.86
C ALA A 123 -8.44 -12.64 -8.68
N ALA A 124 -7.79 -13.01 -7.57
CA ALA A 124 -7.58 -12.13 -6.43
C ALA A 124 -6.75 -10.89 -6.81
N LYS A 125 -5.67 -11.08 -7.58
CA LYS A 125 -4.85 -9.96 -8.08
C LYS A 125 -5.65 -9.03 -9.00
N SER A 126 -6.46 -9.57 -9.90
CA SER A 126 -7.35 -8.78 -10.76
C SER A 126 -8.38 -8.00 -9.94
N ALA A 127 -8.94 -8.61 -8.89
CA ALA A 127 -9.84 -7.94 -7.96
C ALA A 127 -9.15 -6.79 -7.21
N ILE A 128 -7.91 -6.96 -6.74
CA ILE A 128 -7.10 -5.86 -6.17
C ILE A 128 -6.88 -4.74 -7.20
N ASN A 129 -6.61 -5.08 -8.47
CA ASN A 129 -6.43 -4.06 -9.52
C ASN A 129 -7.71 -3.25 -9.78
N PHE A 130 -8.91 -3.86 -9.65
CA PHE A 130 -10.17 -3.10 -9.73
C PHE A 130 -10.31 -2.11 -8.59
N TYR A 131 -9.89 -2.48 -7.38
CA TYR A 131 -9.85 -1.57 -6.24
C TYR A 131 -8.85 -0.43 -6.47
N LEU A 132 -7.65 -0.74 -6.97
CA LEU A 132 -6.56 0.20 -7.26
C LEU A 132 -6.75 1.04 -8.53
N ALA A 133 -7.88 0.90 -9.23
CA ALA A 133 -8.20 1.79 -10.35
C ALA A 133 -8.12 3.25 -9.88
N PRO A 134 -7.76 4.21 -10.75
CA PRO A 134 -7.62 5.61 -10.36
C PRO A 134 -8.83 6.13 -9.58
N ALA A 135 -8.58 6.78 -8.46
CA ALA A 135 -9.58 7.28 -7.53
C ALA A 135 -9.14 8.63 -6.97
N PRO A 136 -10.04 9.61 -6.84
CA PRO A 136 -9.67 10.95 -6.38
C PRO A 136 -9.53 11.06 -4.85
N CYS A 137 -9.99 10.10 -4.05
CA CYS A 137 -9.98 10.17 -2.58
C CYS A 137 -10.28 8.81 -1.93
N TYR A 138 -10.18 8.71 -0.60
CA TYR A 138 -10.51 7.46 0.11
C TYR A 138 -12.00 7.15 0.13
N LYS A 139 -12.91 8.15 0.05
CA LYS A 139 -14.34 7.90 -0.18
C LYS A 139 -14.58 7.06 -1.43
N ALA A 140 -13.97 7.42 -2.56
CA ALA A 140 -14.10 6.69 -3.82
C ALA A 140 -13.44 5.29 -3.77
N LEU A 141 -12.32 5.14 -3.03
CA LEU A 141 -11.74 3.81 -2.78
C LEU A 141 -12.66 2.93 -1.92
N PHE A 142 -13.30 3.52 -0.90
CA PHE A 142 -14.18 2.80 0.01
C PHE A 142 -15.42 2.24 -0.71
N GLU A 143 -15.99 2.97 -1.68
CA GLU A 143 -17.09 2.46 -2.54
C GLU A 143 -16.69 1.19 -3.30
N ARG A 144 -15.40 1.02 -3.58
CA ARG A 144 -14.83 -0.14 -4.28
C ARG A 144 -14.40 -1.26 -3.34
N GLN A 145 -14.70 -1.18 -2.03
CA GLN A 145 -14.31 -2.18 -1.04
C GLN A 145 -14.79 -3.60 -1.39
N ARG A 146 -15.92 -3.74 -2.10
CA ARG A 146 -16.40 -5.03 -2.59
C ARG A 146 -15.33 -5.82 -3.37
N HIS A 147 -14.45 -5.13 -4.10
CA HIS A 147 -13.36 -5.77 -4.82
C HIS A 147 -12.29 -6.35 -3.89
N LEU A 148 -11.99 -5.70 -2.77
CA LEU A 148 -11.10 -6.23 -1.74
C LEU A 148 -11.71 -7.45 -1.03
N HIS A 149 -13.00 -7.38 -0.70
CA HIS A 149 -13.73 -8.52 -0.14
C HIS A 149 -13.68 -9.73 -1.08
N ASN A 150 -13.92 -9.52 -2.38
CA ASN A 150 -13.79 -10.59 -3.38
C ASN A 150 -12.36 -11.13 -3.46
N ALA A 151 -11.34 -10.27 -3.45
CA ALA A 151 -9.95 -10.68 -3.47
C ALA A 151 -9.59 -11.57 -2.27
N LYS A 152 -10.05 -11.18 -1.07
CA LYS A 152 -9.86 -11.97 0.16
C LYS A 152 -10.52 -13.34 0.04
N LYS A 153 -11.79 -13.39 -0.39
CA LYS A 153 -12.52 -14.65 -0.61
C LYS A 153 -11.82 -15.58 -1.59
N HIS A 154 -11.22 -15.03 -2.65
CA HIS A 154 -10.44 -15.82 -3.62
C HIS A 154 -9.15 -16.37 -3.01
N TYR A 155 -8.41 -15.58 -2.23
CA TYR A 155 -7.24 -16.10 -1.51
C TYR A 155 -7.59 -17.16 -0.47
N GLU A 156 -8.71 -17.01 0.24
CA GLU A 156 -9.21 -18.02 1.19
C GLU A 156 -9.56 -19.34 0.46
N LYS A 157 -10.20 -19.27 -0.71
CA LYS A 157 -10.44 -20.43 -1.57
C LYS A 157 -9.15 -21.05 -2.10
N HIS A 158 -8.19 -20.24 -2.53
CA HIS A 158 -6.89 -20.75 -2.96
C HIS A 158 -6.19 -21.51 -1.83
N LEU A 159 -6.26 -20.99 -0.61
CA LEU A 159 -5.68 -21.62 0.57
C LEU A 159 -6.39 -22.94 0.92
N SER A 160 -7.72 -23.00 0.81
CA SER A 160 -8.46 -24.24 1.05
C SER A 160 -8.08 -25.32 0.04
N TYR A 161 -7.98 -24.99 -1.25
CA TYR A 161 -7.53 -25.92 -2.30
C TYR A 161 -6.07 -26.35 -2.12
N SER A 162 -5.21 -25.49 -1.56
CA SER A 162 -3.82 -25.87 -1.26
C SER A 162 -3.74 -26.93 -0.15
N ARG A 163 -4.60 -26.81 0.87
CA ARG A 163 -4.63 -27.68 2.06
C ARG A 163 -5.39 -28.98 1.85
N ASP A 164 -6.38 -28.95 0.96
CA ASP A 164 -7.24 -30.08 0.66
C ASP A 164 -6.51 -31.18 -0.14
N THR A 165 -6.79 -32.44 0.19
CA THR A 165 -6.19 -33.65 -0.40
C THR A 165 -7.15 -34.39 -1.33
N ASP A 166 -8.32 -33.83 -1.62
CA ASP A 166 -9.31 -34.47 -2.48
C ASP A 166 -8.76 -34.75 -3.89
N PRO A 167 -9.16 -35.87 -4.54
CA PRO A 167 -8.67 -36.27 -5.86
C PRO A 167 -8.89 -35.20 -6.95
N VAL A 168 -10.00 -34.48 -6.88
CA VAL A 168 -10.34 -33.36 -7.79
C VAL A 168 -9.38 -32.20 -7.59
N THR A 169 -9.06 -31.90 -6.34
CA THR A 169 -8.11 -30.86 -5.96
C THR A 169 -6.68 -31.24 -6.35
N GLU A 170 -6.32 -32.52 -6.29
CA GLU A 170 -5.03 -33.03 -6.81
C GLU A 170 -4.92 -32.89 -8.34
N LEU A 171 -6.01 -33.09 -9.08
CA LEU A 171 -6.04 -32.82 -10.53
C LEU A 171 -5.87 -31.32 -10.82
N TRP A 172 -6.53 -30.46 -10.04
CA TRP A 172 -6.33 -29.00 -10.11
C TRP A 172 -4.86 -28.64 -9.84
N LYS A 173 -4.24 -29.22 -8.80
CA LYS A 173 -2.81 -29.03 -8.51
C LYS A 173 -1.95 -29.45 -9.70
N LYS A 174 -2.22 -30.57 -10.36
CA LYS A 174 -1.42 -31.07 -11.50
C LYS A 174 -1.44 -30.16 -12.74
N ARG A 175 -2.33 -29.16 -12.83
CA ARG A 175 -2.35 -28.17 -13.92
C ARG A 175 -1.08 -27.30 -13.86
N LYS A 176 -0.11 -27.58 -14.74
CA LYS A 176 1.26 -26.99 -14.77
C LYS A 176 1.33 -25.46 -14.80
N ASN A 177 0.24 -24.78 -15.18
CA ASN A 177 0.23 -23.36 -15.47
C ASN A 177 -0.51 -22.51 -14.42
N ILE A 178 -1.10 -23.13 -13.38
CA ILE A 178 -1.71 -22.39 -12.26
C ILE A 178 -0.61 -21.80 -11.39
N LYS A 179 -0.73 -20.50 -11.06
CA LYS A 179 0.22 -19.85 -10.16
C LYS A 179 0.03 -20.41 -8.76
N ARG A 180 1.03 -21.12 -8.26
CA ARG A 180 1.08 -21.58 -6.87
C ARG A 180 1.76 -20.53 -6.02
N LEU A 181 1.02 -19.99 -5.06
CA LEU A 181 1.59 -19.17 -3.99
C LEU A 181 1.80 -20.06 -2.77
N SER A 182 2.82 -19.77 -1.97
CA SER A 182 2.98 -20.43 -0.68
C SER A 182 1.87 -20.00 0.28
N GLU A 183 1.51 -20.85 1.24
CA GLU A 183 0.48 -20.51 2.24
C GLU A 183 0.82 -19.21 2.98
N LYS A 184 2.09 -19.03 3.36
CA LYS A 184 2.57 -17.81 4.03
C LYS A 184 2.38 -16.56 3.18
N GLU A 185 2.63 -16.64 1.87
CA GLU A 185 2.38 -15.51 0.96
C GLU A 185 0.89 -15.18 0.90
N VAL A 186 0.03 -16.18 0.76
CA VAL A 186 -1.43 -16.00 0.69
C VAL A 186 -1.97 -15.38 1.98
N GLU A 187 -1.54 -15.89 3.14
CA GLU A 187 -1.89 -15.34 4.45
C GLU A 187 -1.42 -13.88 4.59
N SER A 188 -0.22 -13.56 4.11
CA SER A 188 0.27 -12.17 4.10
C SER A 188 -0.57 -11.25 3.21
N TYR A 189 -1.07 -11.74 2.05
CA TYR A 189 -1.97 -10.97 1.20
C TYR A 189 -3.34 -10.77 1.85
N ILE A 190 -3.88 -11.78 2.53
CA ILE A 190 -5.14 -11.65 3.28
C ILE A 190 -4.99 -10.63 4.41
N GLN A 191 -3.87 -10.64 5.14
CA GLN A 191 -3.57 -9.65 6.16
C GLN A 191 -3.46 -8.24 5.57
N LEU A 192 -2.76 -8.09 4.45
CA LEU A 192 -2.63 -6.82 3.72
C LEU A 192 -4.00 -6.27 3.28
N ILE A 193 -4.85 -7.12 2.68
CA ILE A 193 -6.19 -6.73 2.24
C ILE A 193 -7.02 -6.28 3.44
N THR A 194 -7.06 -7.07 4.51
CA THR A 194 -7.83 -6.76 5.72
C THR A 194 -7.39 -5.43 6.32
N LEU A 195 -6.08 -5.18 6.38
CA LEU A 195 -5.54 -3.92 6.89
C LEU A 195 -5.85 -2.72 5.97
N GLN A 196 -5.83 -2.92 4.64
CA GLN A 196 -6.22 -1.87 3.69
C GLN A 196 -7.72 -1.53 3.80
N GLU A 197 -8.58 -2.52 4.06
CA GLU A 197 -10.00 -2.28 4.32
C GLU A 197 -10.20 -1.42 5.58
N GLU A 198 -9.49 -1.75 6.67
CA GLU A 198 -9.48 -0.96 7.90
C GLU A 198 -9.02 0.49 7.64
N VAL A 199 -7.90 0.68 6.93
CA VAL A 199 -7.39 2.01 6.53
C VAL A 199 -8.40 2.79 5.70
N SER A 200 -9.01 2.15 4.70
CA SER A 200 -9.97 2.81 3.82
C SER A 200 -11.20 3.28 4.59
N LYS A 201 -11.70 2.44 5.51
CA LYS A 201 -12.83 2.77 6.38
C LYS A 201 -12.49 3.92 7.31
N PHE A 202 -11.32 3.88 7.96
CA PHE A 202 -10.86 4.92 8.88
C PHE A 202 -10.69 6.26 8.17
N LEU A 203 -9.98 6.28 7.04
CA LEU A 203 -9.72 7.52 6.30
C LEU A 203 -10.98 8.10 5.65
N LYS A 204 -11.93 7.25 5.21
CA LYS A 204 -13.25 7.71 4.76
C LYS A 204 -14.04 8.41 5.88
N LEU A 205 -13.95 7.92 7.12
CA LEU A 205 -14.58 8.59 8.27
C LEU A 205 -13.90 9.93 8.54
N CYS A 206 -12.57 9.96 8.53
CA CYS A 206 -11.79 11.18 8.69
C CYS A 206 -12.18 12.23 7.65
N GLU A 207 -12.24 11.87 6.35
CA GLU A 207 -12.68 12.75 5.25
C GLU A 207 -14.12 13.27 5.41
N SER A 208 -14.97 12.58 6.16
CA SER A 208 -16.37 12.98 6.37
C SER A 208 -16.59 13.87 7.58
N GLN A 209 -15.68 13.82 8.55
CA GLN A 209 -15.77 14.54 9.82
C GLN A 209 -14.82 15.74 9.91
N SER A 210 -13.78 15.77 9.08
CA SER A 210 -12.83 16.88 9.04
C SER A 210 -13.42 18.11 8.37
N ASN A 211 -13.74 19.14 9.17
CA ASN A 211 -14.04 20.51 8.70
C ASN A 211 -12.77 21.26 8.20
N HIS A 212 -11.59 20.68 8.41
CA HIS A 212 -10.32 21.19 7.90
C HIS A 212 -9.95 20.48 6.59
N SER A 213 -9.19 21.16 5.73
CA SER A 213 -8.66 20.61 4.47
C SER A 213 -8.06 19.24 4.73
N PHE A 214 -8.77 18.19 4.29
CA PHE A 214 -8.26 16.83 4.35
C PHE A 214 -6.96 16.83 3.55
N LEU A 215 -5.86 16.33 4.12
CA LEU A 215 -4.50 16.59 3.59
C LEU A 215 -4.19 15.98 2.23
N TYR A 216 -5.16 15.24 1.70
CA TYR A 216 -5.14 14.81 0.33
C TYR A 216 -5.45 15.95 -0.67
N GLU A 217 -6.11 17.03 -0.23
CA GLU A 217 -6.65 18.08 -1.12
C GLU A 217 -5.76 19.33 -1.28
N GLY A 218 -4.58 19.45 -0.67
CA GLY A 218 -3.82 20.69 -0.77
C GLY A 218 -2.32 20.61 -0.50
N GLU A 219 -1.53 20.90 -1.53
CA GLU A 219 -0.17 21.48 -1.53
C GLU A 219 1.01 20.70 -0.91
N LEU A 220 0.78 19.69 -0.04
CA LEU A 220 1.88 18.94 0.59
C LEU A 220 2.44 17.79 -0.27
N TYR A 221 1.73 17.40 -1.32
CA TYR A 221 2.16 16.39 -2.27
C TYR A 221 2.24 17.02 -3.67
N SER A 222 3.41 17.60 -3.96
CA SER A 222 3.96 18.01 -5.27
C SER A 222 3.05 17.83 -6.49
N GLU A 223 2.96 18.88 -7.31
CA GLU A 223 2.30 18.99 -8.64
C GLU A 223 2.57 17.83 -9.63
N ASN A 224 3.49 16.90 -9.32
CA ASN A 224 3.88 15.76 -10.14
C ASN A 224 3.52 14.36 -9.58
N LYS A 225 2.81 14.24 -8.44
CA LYS A 225 2.41 12.94 -7.89
C LYS A 225 0.99 12.55 -8.31
N SER A 226 0.83 11.26 -8.65
CA SER A 226 -0.42 10.63 -9.08
C SER A 226 -1.62 11.11 -8.27
N LYS A 227 -2.71 11.47 -8.95
CA LYS A 227 -4.00 11.90 -8.38
C LYS A 227 -4.72 10.83 -7.53
N CYS A 228 -4.03 9.74 -7.16
CA CYS A 228 -4.59 8.62 -6.41
C CYS A 228 -4.07 8.57 -4.97
N PRO A 229 -4.94 8.32 -3.98
CA PRO A 229 -4.53 8.20 -2.58
C PRO A 229 -3.54 7.05 -2.36
N PRO A 230 -2.59 7.21 -1.42
CA PRO A 230 -1.62 6.17 -1.13
C PRO A 230 -2.32 4.90 -0.59
N THR A 231 -1.77 3.71 -0.89
CA THR A 231 -2.34 2.44 -0.42
C THR A 231 -1.25 1.52 0.09
N LEU A 232 -1.63 0.55 0.91
CA LEU A 232 -0.73 -0.45 1.46
C LEU A 232 -0.24 -1.46 0.41
N PHE A 233 -0.85 -1.48 -0.79
CA PHE A 233 -0.40 -2.32 -1.90
C PHE A 233 0.86 -1.79 -2.60
N GLY A 234 1.29 -0.56 -2.29
CA GLY A 234 2.47 0.06 -2.87
C GLY A 234 3.79 -0.36 -2.23
N ASN A 235 4.85 0.38 -2.59
CA ASN A 235 6.17 0.24 -2.01
C ASN A 235 6.22 0.75 -0.55
N SER A 236 7.35 0.56 0.13
CA SER A 236 7.54 1.00 1.52
C SER A 236 7.29 2.50 1.71
N GLN A 237 7.63 3.33 0.71
CA GLN A 237 7.36 4.77 0.74
C GLN A 237 5.86 5.08 0.76
N MET A 238 5.08 4.44 -0.12
CA MET A 238 3.62 4.63 -0.17
C MET A 238 2.97 4.14 1.14
N LYS A 239 3.46 3.04 1.72
CA LYS A 239 3.02 2.56 3.04
C LYS A 239 3.34 3.56 4.15
N SER A 240 4.53 4.17 4.15
CA SER A 240 4.89 5.25 5.07
C SER A 240 3.99 6.48 4.90
N GLU A 241 3.60 6.80 3.67
CA GLU A 241 2.64 7.88 3.38
C GLU A 241 1.25 7.56 3.94
N VAL A 242 0.77 6.31 3.82
CA VAL A 242 -0.48 5.88 4.49
C VAL A 242 -0.42 6.05 6.00
N VAL A 243 0.66 5.61 6.65
CA VAL A 243 0.83 5.79 8.11
C VAL A 243 0.82 7.27 8.48
N SER A 244 1.48 8.11 7.68
CA SER A 244 1.48 9.56 7.90
C SER A 244 0.06 10.13 7.80
N MET A 245 -0.69 9.73 6.77
CA MET A 245 -2.07 10.16 6.58
C MET A 245 -2.99 9.74 7.73
N VAL A 246 -2.85 8.50 8.21
CA VAL A 246 -3.63 7.99 9.35
C VAL A 246 -3.35 8.81 10.60
N LEU A 247 -2.08 9.08 10.92
CA LEU A 247 -1.70 9.81 12.13
C LEU A 247 -2.09 11.29 12.11
N ILE A 248 -2.02 11.94 10.94
CA ILE A 248 -2.32 13.38 10.86
C ILE A 248 -3.82 13.63 10.81
N ASN A 249 -4.60 12.80 10.12
CA ASN A 249 -6.04 13.02 9.94
C ASN A 249 -6.88 12.29 10.99
N ALA A 250 -6.27 11.71 12.03
CA ALA A 250 -6.98 10.93 13.04
C ALA A 250 -8.00 11.78 13.80
N VAL A 251 -9.30 11.49 13.59
CA VAL A 251 -10.38 12.10 14.40
C VAL A 251 -10.41 11.47 15.78
N ASN A 252 -10.31 10.14 15.85
CA ASN A 252 -10.06 9.40 17.08
C ASN A 252 -8.56 9.08 17.14
N VAL A 253 -7.86 9.73 18.07
CA VAL A 253 -6.41 9.62 18.21
C VAL A 253 -6.00 8.20 18.58
N ASP A 254 -6.71 7.54 19.49
CA ASP A 254 -6.35 6.19 19.94
C ASP A 254 -6.47 5.18 18.78
N GLU A 255 -7.60 5.19 18.06
CA GLU A 255 -7.81 4.32 16.89
C GLU A 255 -6.79 4.58 15.78
N GLY A 256 -6.47 5.85 15.51
CA GLY A 256 -5.49 6.21 14.49
C GLY A 256 -4.07 5.73 14.84
N PHE A 257 -3.67 5.88 16.10
CA PHE A 257 -2.36 5.43 16.58
C PHE A 257 -2.27 3.89 16.62
N GLU A 258 -3.32 3.20 17.06
CA GLU A 258 -3.37 1.73 17.03
C GLU A 258 -3.25 1.19 15.60
N LEU A 259 -3.99 1.76 14.66
CA LEU A 259 -3.92 1.40 13.25
C LEU A 259 -2.52 1.66 12.67
N ALA A 260 -1.90 2.81 13.00
CA ALA A 260 -0.54 3.12 12.61
C ALA A 260 0.48 2.10 13.16
N ILE A 261 0.38 1.72 14.44
CA ILE A 261 1.23 0.71 15.06
C ILE A 261 1.08 -0.64 14.35
N LYS A 262 -0.15 -1.03 14.01
CA LYS A 262 -0.46 -2.26 13.28
C LYS A 262 0.25 -2.28 11.92
N ILE A 263 0.13 -1.21 11.14
CA ILE A 263 0.79 -1.07 9.83
C ILE A 263 2.32 -1.11 9.96
N LEU A 264 2.88 -0.35 10.91
CA LEU A 264 4.33 -0.27 11.12
C LEU A 264 4.92 -1.64 11.46
N LYS A 265 4.26 -2.41 12.33
CA LYS A 265 4.69 -3.77 12.72
C LYS A 265 4.51 -4.77 11.57
N THR A 266 3.36 -4.77 10.89
CA THR A 266 3.07 -5.72 9.81
C THR A 266 4.07 -5.60 8.65
N PHE A 267 4.49 -4.38 8.30
CA PHE A 267 5.43 -4.17 7.18
C PHE A 267 6.86 -3.84 7.60
N ASN A 268 7.17 -3.94 8.91
CA ASN A 268 8.48 -3.62 9.48
C ASN A 268 9.05 -2.27 8.98
N LEU A 269 8.24 -1.22 9.04
CA LEU A 269 8.60 0.11 8.55
C LEU A 269 9.44 0.87 9.59
N ASN A 270 10.24 1.83 9.13
CA ASN A 270 11.02 2.70 10.00
C ASN A 270 10.12 3.69 10.75
N ALA A 271 9.65 3.28 11.94
CA ALA A 271 8.78 4.10 12.79
C ALA A 271 9.43 5.44 13.18
N GLN A 272 10.74 5.46 13.46
CA GLN A 272 11.46 6.68 13.84
C GLN A 272 11.33 7.75 12.74
N ALA A 273 11.67 7.39 11.50
CA ALA A 273 11.63 8.33 10.38
C ALA A 273 10.20 8.83 10.09
N ILE A 274 9.21 7.95 10.19
CA ILE A 274 7.80 8.29 9.92
C ILE A 274 7.27 9.24 10.99
N LEU A 275 7.49 8.97 12.28
CA LEU A 275 7.01 9.83 13.37
C LEU A 275 7.70 11.21 13.37
N CYS A 276 9.00 11.28 13.05
CA CYS A 276 9.68 12.56 12.85
C CYS A 276 9.06 13.35 11.68
N LYS A 277 8.75 12.67 10.57
CA LYS A 277 8.10 13.30 9.41
C LYS A 277 6.70 13.82 9.76
N VAL A 278 5.86 13.01 10.40
CA VAL A 278 4.51 13.39 10.84
C VAL A 278 4.55 14.60 11.75
N GLY A 279 5.48 14.63 12.71
CA GLY A 279 5.69 15.79 13.57
C GLY A 279 6.00 17.07 12.78
N LYS A 280 6.89 17.01 11.79
CA LYS A 280 7.19 18.15 10.90
C LYS A 280 5.97 18.58 10.09
N ASP A 281 5.23 17.62 9.56
CA ASP A 281 4.09 17.91 8.70
C ASP A 281 2.95 18.55 9.52
N LEU A 282 2.68 18.06 10.74
CA LEU A 282 1.74 18.70 11.69
C LEU A 282 2.09 20.16 11.98
N VAL A 283 3.38 20.47 12.15
CA VAL A 283 3.86 21.85 12.33
C VAL A 283 3.55 22.71 11.11
N LYS A 284 3.83 22.20 9.89
CA LYS A 284 3.58 22.91 8.63
C LYS A 284 2.10 23.21 8.40
N ILE A 285 1.23 22.28 8.79
CA ILE A 285 -0.24 22.37 8.63
C ILE A 285 -0.86 23.40 9.61
N LYS A 286 -0.04 24.11 10.40
CA LYS A 286 -0.44 25.12 11.40
C LYS A 286 -1.35 24.57 12.50
N GLN A 287 -1.46 23.26 12.66
CA GLN A 287 -2.10 22.62 13.81
C GLN A 287 -1.14 22.54 15.01
N LYS A 288 -0.53 23.68 15.36
CA LYS A 288 0.48 23.74 16.45
C LYS A 288 -0.07 23.26 17.80
N GLN A 289 -1.37 23.46 18.02
CA GLN A 289 -2.08 23.05 19.24
C GLN A 289 -2.17 21.52 19.41
N GLN A 290 -2.07 20.74 18.34
CA GLN A 290 -2.15 19.28 18.41
C GLN A 290 -0.79 18.61 18.69
N ILE A 291 0.31 19.35 18.56
CA ILE A 291 1.67 18.80 18.72
C ILE A 291 1.91 18.24 20.13
N PRO A 292 1.56 18.92 21.23
CA PRO A 292 1.76 18.36 22.58
C PRO A 292 0.97 17.06 22.77
N HIS A 293 -0.25 17.00 22.26
CA HIS A 293 -1.07 15.78 22.34
C HIS A 293 -0.46 14.64 21.52
N TYR A 294 -0.08 14.91 20.26
CA TYR A 294 0.63 13.95 19.40
C TYR A 294 1.88 13.38 20.09
N LEU A 295 2.74 14.26 20.65
CA LEU A 295 3.97 13.84 21.32
C LEU A 295 3.69 13.04 22.61
N SER A 296 2.59 13.34 23.30
CA SER A 296 2.15 12.59 24.47
C SER A 296 1.79 11.15 24.05
N CYS A 297 1.00 11.00 22.99
CA CYS A 297 0.65 9.71 22.42
C CYS A 297 1.89 8.95 21.90
N VAL A 298 2.83 9.63 21.25
CA VAL A 298 4.11 9.03 20.83
C VAL A 298 4.88 8.50 22.04
N LYS A 299 4.97 9.27 23.12
CA LYS A 299 5.66 8.86 24.35
C LYS A 299 5.01 7.65 25.00
N CYS A 300 3.69 7.60 25.05
CA CYS A 300 2.95 6.50 25.67
C CYS A 300 2.98 5.22 24.83
N LEU A 301 2.77 5.32 23.51
CA LEU A 301 2.51 4.16 22.65
C LEU A 301 3.76 3.64 21.92
N PHE A 302 4.75 4.49 21.67
CA PHE A 302 5.93 4.14 20.86
C PHE A 302 7.24 4.04 21.64
N LEU A 303 7.21 4.12 22.97
CA LEU A 303 8.41 4.09 23.84
C LEU A 303 9.38 2.93 23.53
N LYS A 304 8.84 1.75 23.18
CA LYS A 304 9.63 0.54 22.89
C LYS A 304 10.13 0.46 21.44
N MET A 305 9.61 1.30 20.55
CA MET A 305 9.85 1.23 19.11
C MET A 305 10.80 2.32 18.62
N VAL A 306 10.84 3.47 19.30
CA VAL A 306 11.57 4.66 18.84
C VAL A 306 12.26 5.39 19.98
N LYS A 307 13.26 6.20 19.63
CA LYS A 307 13.85 7.19 20.53
C LYS A 307 12.94 8.41 20.55
N VAL A 308 12.05 8.46 21.54
CA VAL A 308 11.02 9.50 21.66
C VAL A 308 11.64 10.91 21.72
N ASP A 309 12.74 11.08 22.45
CA ASP A 309 13.42 12.37 22.56
C ASP A 309 13.89 12.90 21.19
N ASP A 310 14.33 12.03 20.27
CA ASP A 310 14.74 12.43 18.91
C ASP A 310 13.55 12.95 18.09
N VAL A 311 12.36 12.35 18.26
CA VAL A 311 11.12 12.81 17.62
C VAL A 311 10.71 14.18 18.18
N ILE A 312 10.79 14.35 19.50
CA ILE A 312 10.48 15.61 20.17
C ILE A 312 11.44 16.72 19.71
N LEU A 313 12.75 16.45 19.68
CA LEU A 313 13.77 17.41 19.22
C LEU A 313 13.51 17.89 17.79
N GLU A 314 13.13 16.97 16.91
CA GLU A 314 12.79 17.31 15.52
C GLU A 314 11.54 18.23 15.45
N CYS A 315 10.53 17.97 16.28
CA CYS A 315 9.35 18.84 16.39
C CYS A 315 9.72 20.22 16.96
N VAL A 316 10.59 20.28 17.98
CA VAL A 316 11.09 21.54 18.55
C VAL A 316 11.78 22.38 17.48
N SER A 317 12.68 21.77 16.69
CA SER A 317 13.37 22.43 15.58
C SER A 317 12.38 22.99 14.55
N ALA A 318 11.39 22.18 14.14
CA ALA A 318 10.37 22.60 13.19
C ALA A 318 9.49 23.75 13.74
N VAL A 319 9.04 23.69 15.00
CA VAL A 319 8.22 24.75 15.62
C VAL A 319 9.02 26.04 15.76
N HIS A 320 10.28 25.95 16.18
CA HIS A 320 11.17 27.10 16.32
C HIS A 320 11.40 27.80 14.98
N SER A 321 11.63 27.04 13.89
CA SER A 321 11.80 27.59 12.55
C SER A 321 10.59 28.39 12.05
N GLN A 322 9.39 28.10 12.58
CA GLN A 322 8.17 28.84 12.28
C GLN A 322 7.79 29.88 13.36
N GLY A 323 8.72 30.25 14.25
CA GLY A 323 8.51 31.25 15.29
C GLY A 323 7.46 30.87 16.35
N GLY A 324 7.18 29.58 16.54
CA GLY A 324 6.25 29.12 17.58
C GLY A 324 6.88 29.02 18.97
N ASP A 325 6.05 28.97 20.02
CA ASP A 325 6.54 28.64 21.36
C ASP A 325 6.86 27.14 21.48
N VAL A 326 8.01 26.86 22.07
CA VAL A 326 8.62 25.53 22.19
C VAL A 326 8.67 25.05 23.64
N GLU A 327 8.29 25.88 24.62
CA GLU A 327 8.51 25.56 26.03
C GLU A 327 7.74 24.34 26.53
N GLU A 328 6.48 24.20 26.13
CA GLU A 328 5.67 23.04 26.49
C GLU A 328 6.25 21.75 25.91
N ILE A 329 6.71 21.80 24.66
CA ILE A 329 7.29 20.66 23.94
C ILE A 329 8.63 20.25 24.56
N ILE A 330 9.51 21.20 24.89
CA ILE A 330 10.81 20.91 25.52
C ILE A 330 10.62 20.23 26.88
N LYS A 331 9.60 20.59 27.65
CA LYS A 331 9.30 19.95 28.94
C LYS A 331 8.94 18.46 28.81
N MET A 332 8.48 18.01 27.64
CA MET A 332 8.11 16.61 27.39
C MET A 332 9.32 15.67 27.23
N LEU A 333 10.51 16.23 26.95
CA LEU A 333 11.76 15.47 26.82
C LEU A 333 12.05 14.70 28.11
N THR A 334 12.61 13.50 27.93
CA THR A 334 12.91 12.59 29.04
C THR A 334 14.31 12.85 29.58
N SER A 335 15.30 13.04 28.70
CA SER A 335 16.67 13.34 29.08
C SER A 335 16.88 14.82 29.38
N GLU A 336 17.44 15.10 30.56
CA GLU A 336 17.82 16.45 30.98
C GLU A 336 18.91 17.06 30.07
N SER A 337 19.85 16.24 29.56
CA SER A 337 20.84 16.69 28.58
C SER A 337 20.19 17.11 27.26
N ASN A 338 19.16 16.38 26.81
CA ASN A 338 18.41 16.74 25.60
C ASN A 338 17.60 18.01 25.80
N LYS A 339 17.06 18.27 27.01
CA LYS A 339 16.41 19.55 27.35
C LYS A 339 17.37 20.72 27.21
N ILE A 340 18.59 20.59 27.73
CA ILE A 340 19.63 21.62 27.58
C ILE A 340 19.96 21.85 26.10
N ASN A 341 20.17 20.77 25.32
CA ASN A 341 20.42 20.88 23.89
C ASN A 341 19.26 21.57 23.16
N ALA A 342 18.00 21.26 23.50
CA ALA A 342 16.83 21.89 22.90
C ALA A 342 16.74 23.39 23.20
N TYR A 343 17.00 23.80 24.46
CA TYR A 343 17.04 25.22 24.82
C TYR A 343 18.17 25.98 24.12
N LEU A 344 19.33 25.34 23.95
CA LEU A 344 20.44 25.90 23.17
C LEU A 344 20.06 26.09 21.71
N MET A 345 19.44 25.08 21.08
CA MET A 345 18.98 25.15 19.69
C MET A 345 17.95 26.26 19.45
N CYS A 346 17.10 26.55 20.43
CA CYS A 346 16.08 27.60 20.35
C CYS A 346 16.55 28.97 20.86
N ALA A 347 17.85 29.15 21.13
CA ALA A 347 18.44 30.36 21.71
C ALA A 347 17.82 30.84 23.05
N LYS A 348 17.15 29.94 23.80
CA LYS A 348 16.59 30.22 25.14
C LYS A 348 17.65 30.00 26.24
N LEU A 349 18.74 30.77 26.17
CA LEU A 349 19.95 30.56 26.97
C LEU A 349 19.75 30.68 28.49
N LYS A 350 18.84 31.55 28.94
CA LYS A 350 18.51 31.69 30.38
C LYS A 350 17.93 30.40 30.95
N SER A 351 16.99 29.77 30.24
CA SER A 351 16.38 28.50 30.64
C SER A 351 17.39 27.35 30.60
N ALA A 352 18.26 27.32 29.58
CA ALA A 352 19.37 26.38 29.50
C ALA A 352 20.31 26.50 30.71
N TYR A 353 20.69 27.73 31.08
CA TYR A 353 21.59 28.01 32.20
C TYR A 353 21.01 27.56 33.55
N LEU A 354 19.75 27.90 33.82
CA LEU A 354 19.07 27.49 35.05
C LEU A 354 19.03 25.96 35.18
N LEU A 355 18.78 25.25 34.08
CA LEU A 355 18.76 23.79 34.09
C LEU A 355 20.17 23.19 34.30
N ALA A 356 21.18 23.74 33.63
CA ALA A 356 22.57 23.28 33.75
C ALA A 356 23.15 23.45 35.17
N ILE A 357 22.80 24.53 35.87
CA ILE A 357 23.18 24.71 37.29
C ILE A 357 22.49 23.67 38.16
N LYS A 358 21.19 23.43 37.93
CA LYS A 358 20.41 22.45 38.72
C LYS A 358 21.02 21.05 38.61
N LEU A 359 21.52 20.68 37.43
CA LEU A 359 22.25 19.42 37.19
C LEU A 359 23.71 19.46 37.63
N ASN A 360 24.20 20.62 38.08
CA ASN A 360 25.58 20.87 38.46
C ASN A 360 26.61 20.46 37.37
N SER A 361 26.26 20.63 36.09
CA SER A 361 27.10 20.24 34.96
C SER A 361 27.99 21.40 34.50
N ALA A 362 29.30 21.32 34.75
CA ALA A 362 30.23 22.36 34.31
C ALA A 362 30.46 22.38 32.80
N LEU A 363 30.31 21.23 32.14
CA LEU A 363 30.43 21.10 30.69
C LEU A 363 29.30 21.84 29.98
N ASP A 364 28.06 21.67 30.44
CA ASP A 364 26.91 22.33 29.84
C ASP A 364 26.92 23.84 30.06
N VAL A 365 27.35 24.30 31.26
CA VAL A 365 27.54 25.75 31.51
C VAL A 365 28.60 26.35 30.59
N ARG A 366 29.70 25.64 30.29
CA ARG A 366 30.68 26.09 29.29
C ARG A 366 30.09 26.17 27.88
N ARG A 367 29.30 25.17 27.47
CA ARG A 367 28.62 25.17 26.17
C ARG A 367 27.65 26.36 26.04
N ILE A 368 26.89 26.65 27.10
CA ILE A 368 25.97 27.80 27.15
C ILE A 368 26.72 29.13 27.09
N MET A 369 27.88 29.23 27.75
CA MET A 369 28.73 30.43 27.68
C MET A 369 29.20 30.72 26.25
N ILE A 370 29.65 29.70 25.52
CA ILE A 370 30.08 29.83 24.12
C ILE A 370 28.89 30.24 23.24
N ALA A 371 27.73 29.62 23.43
CA ALA A 371 26.52 30.00 22.70
C ALA A 371 26.08 31.45 23.02
N ALA A 372 26.21 31.89 24.27
CA ALA A 372 25.90 33.27 24.67
C ALA A 372 26.82 34.30 24.00
N GLU A 373 28.10 33.97 23.85
CA GLU A 373 29.08 34.80 23.14
C GLU A 373 28.73 34.92 21.65
N GLN A 374 28.37 33.81 21.00
CA GLN A 374 27.96 33.79 19.59
C GLN A 374 26.65 34.53 19.33
N CYS A 375 25.73 34.52 20.30
CA CYS A 375 24.44 35.22 20.22
C CYS A 375 24.49 36.67 20.76
N GLY A 376 25.65 37.15 21.21
CA GLY A 376 25.80 38.52 21.74
C GLY A 376 25.09 38.77 23.08
N GLN A 377 24.82 37.75 23.89
CA GLN A 377 24.16 37.87 25.19
C GLN A 377 25.18 37.96 26.35
N GLU A 378 25.82 39.13 26.49
CA GLU A 378 26.88 39.40 27.47
C GLU A 378 26.46 39.14 28.92
N SER A 379 25.20 39.42 29.26
CA SER A 379 24.66 39.20 30.61
C SER A 379 24.75 37.73 31.01
N ILE A 380 24.38 36.80 30.12
CA ILE A 380 24.42 35.36 30.40
C ILE A 380 25.87 34.84 30.37
N GLN A 381 26.69 35.35 29.46
CA GLN A 381 28.11 34.99 29.40
C GLN A 381 28.83 35.32 30.72
N SER A 382 28.62 36.54 31.24
CA SER A 382 29.23 36.98 32.51
C SER A 382 28.78 36.14 33.71
N ILE A 383 27.50 35.76 33.76
CA ILE A 383 26.92 34.91 34.80
C ILE A 383 27.51 33.48 34.72
N CYS A 384 27.64 32.92 33.52
CA CYS A 384 28.27 31.62 33.31
C CYS A 384 29.75 31.61 33.76
N LYS A 385 30.51 32.65 33.40
CA LYS A 385 31.91 32.80 33.76
C LYS A 385 32.11 32.85 35.28
N LYS A 386 31.34 33.71 35.98
CA LYS A 386 31.37 33.80 37.45
C LYS A 386 31.08 32.47 38.13
N TRP A 387 30.11 31.71 37.62
CA TRP A 387 29.76 30.40 38.18
C TRP A 387 30.89 29.37 37.98
N LEU A 388 31.51 29.34 36.80
CA LEU A 388 32.64 28.45 36.50
C LEU A 388 33.87 28.78 37.36
N GLU A 389 34.18 30.06 37.55
CA GLU A 389 35.27 30.52 38.43
C GLU A 389 35.02 30.08 39.88
N THR A 390 33.81 30.32 40.41
CA THR A 390 33.41 29.92 41.76
C THR A 390 33.55 28.40 41.97
N LYS A 391 33.21 27.59 40.98
CA LYS A 391 33.32 26.13 41.06
C LYS A 391 34.78 25.65 40.99
N SER A 392 35.62 26.32 40.22
CA SER A 392 37.07 26.06 40.17
C SER A 392 37.75 26.38 41.51
N MET A 393 37.35 27.45 42.19
CA MET A 393 37.84 27.79 43.53
C MET A 393 37.43 26.77 44.60
N LYS A 394 36.22 26.19 44.51
CA LYS A 394 35.75 25.12 45.42
C LYS A 394 36.42 23.76 45.22
N LEU A 395 36.98 23.49 44.04
CA LEU A 395 37.79 22.29 43.77
C LEU A 395 39.21 22.43 44.35
N LYS A 396 39.82 23.62 44.20
CA LYS A 396 41.15 23.93 44.75
C LYS A 396 41.20 23.89 46.29
N THR A 397 40.12 24.23 46.98
CA THR A 397 40.08 24.20 48.47
C THR A 397 39.89 22.82 49.07
N LYS A 398 39.50 21.79 48.29
CA LYS A 398 39.40 20.40 48.78
C LYS A 398 40.69 19.60 48.66
N GLU A 399 41.63 20.01 47.80
CA GLU A 399 42.95 19.37 47.66
C GLU A 399 43.98 19.88 48.69
N THR A 400 43.63 20.91 49.47
CA THR A 400 44.45 21.45 50.55
C THR A 400 43.94 20.99 51.92
N VAL A 401 43.94 19.68 52.16
CA VAL A 401 43.97 19.16 53.55
C VAL A 401 45.37 18.61 53.76
N PRO A 402 46.22 19.24 54.59
CA PRO A 402 47.52 18.66 54.92
C PRO A 402 47.26 17.38 55.70
N PHE A 403 47.84 16.27 55.23
CA PHE A 403 48.06 15.11 56.08
C PHE A 403 48.77 15.59 57.36
N LYS A 404 48.11 15.37 58.50
CA LYS A 404 48.76 15.30 59.80
C LYS A 404 48.49 13.93 60.38
#